data_AF-A0A6V7L1V2-F1
#
_entry.id   AF-A0A6V7L1V2-F1
#
_cell.length_a   1.000
_cell.length_b   1.000
_cell.length_c   1.000
_cell.angle_alpha   90.00
_cell.angle_beta   90.00
_cell.angle_gamma   90.00
#
_symmetry.space_group_name_H-M   'P 1'
#
loop_
_entity.id
_entity.type
_entity.pdbx_description
1 polymer ?
#
loop_
_entity_poly.entity_id
_entity_poly.type
_entity_poly.pdbx_seq_one_letter_code
_entity_poly.pdbx_strand_id
1 'polypeptide(L)'
;SDEKLVKKTIKTPYDKAFEKLSGIKRMRVDHTDLWVSYAEIRDEIYYDLLALDYVTGRKPLRIDIDDEDNAFIDGLSYVAVSSVAEALGVLHFGRTNLEVLCGDKNFSSSRSHCIFSIVLIRYDEPGEPESVQMS
;
A
#
# COMPACT_ATOMS: atom_id res chain seq x y z
N SER A 1 -8.53 14.96 36.91
CA SER A 1 -7.14 14.51 36.67
C SER A 1 -7.28 13.06 36.28
N ASP A 2 -7.48 12.73 35.00
CA ASP A 2 -6.39 12.35 34.09
C ASP A 2 -6.74 12.50 32.59
N GLU A 3 -7.86 13.14 32.24
CA GLU A 3 -8.25 13.37 30.82
C GLU A 3 -7.40 14.44 30.09
N LYS A 4 -6.48 15.11 30.80
CA LYS A 4 -5.59 16.12 30.21
C LYS A 4 -4.23 15.58 29.76
N LEU A 5 -3.92 14.29 29.94
CA LEU A 5 -2.61 13.73 29.56
C LEU A 5 -2.58 12.94 28.25
N VAL A 6 -3.73 12.60 27.64
CA VAL A 6 -3.79 11.84 26.36
C VAL A 6 -3.95 12.77 25.15
N LYS A 7 -3.44 14.01 25.22
CA LYS A 7 -3.40 14.96 24.09
C LYS A 7 -2.00 15.49 23.79
N LYS A 8 -0.97 14.66 23.97
CA LYS A 8 0.26 14.81 23.19
C LYS A 8 0.15 13.96 21.93
N THR A 9 -0.76 14.34 21.04
CA THR A 9 -0.76 13.87 19.66
C THR A 9 0.55 14.35 19.04
N ILE A 10 1.48 13.43 18.78
CA ILE A 10 2.66 13.72 17.97
C ILE A 10 2.11 14.14 16.61
N LYS A 11 2.20 15.44 16.30
CA LYS A 11 1.71 15.95 15.04
C LYS A 11 2.53 15.35 13.91
N THR A 12 1.90 14.50 13.11
CA THR A 12 2.58 13.91 11.96
C THR A 12 2.52 14.89 10.79
N PRO A 13 3.45 14.85 9.84
CA PRO A 13 3.35 15.62 8.59
C PRO A 13 2.04 15.36 7.83
N TYR A 14 1.38 14.23 8.09
CA TYR A 14 0.12 13.81 7.48
C TYR A 14 -1.11 14.45 8.10
N ASP A 15 -1.03 15.05 9.29
CA ASP A 15 -2.19 15.67 9.95
C ASP A 15 -2.71 16.88 9.16
N LYS A 16 -1.80 17.66 8.57
CA LYS A 16 -2.15 18.78 7.68
C LYS A 16 -2.75 18.32 6.36
N ALA A 17 -2.29 17.18 5.84
CA ALA A 17 -2.88 16.56 4.66
C ALA A 17 -4.29 16.05 4.98
N PHE A 18 -4.50 15.46 6.16
CA PHE A 18 -5.79 14.98 6.62
C PHE A 18 -6.80 16.12 6.82
N GLU A 19 -6.38 17.26 7.39
CA GLU A 19 -7.22 18.48 7.48
C GLU A 19 -7.55 19.06 6.09
N LYS A 20 -6.63 18.98 5.13
CA LYS A 20 -6.88 19.44 3.76
C LYS A 20 -7.83 18.50 3.00
N LEU A 21 -7.75 17.19 3.26
CA LEU A 21 -8.60 16.16 2.67
C LEU A 21 -9.98 16.09 3.36
N SER A 22 -10.11 16.52 4.62
CA SER A 22 -11.41 16.54 5.32
C SER A 22 -12.39 17.58 4.75
N GLY A 23 -11.87 18.58 4.03
CA GLY A 23 -12.65 19.53 3.24
C GLY A 23 -13.08 19.02 1.86
N ILE A 24 -12.53 17.88 1.40
CA ILE A 24 -13.01 17.20 0.20
C ILE A 24 -14.31 16.48 0.57
N LYS A 25 -15.40 16.83 -0.13
CA LYS A 25 -16.71 16.18 0.02
C LYS A 25 -16.51 14.68 -0.08
N ARG A 26 -16.66 13.96 1.05
CA ARG A 26 -16.73 12.49 1.07
C ARG A 26 -17.78 12.09 0.04
N MET A 27 -17.36 11.55 -1.09
CA MET A 27 -18.28 10.78 -1.92
C MET A 27 -18.60 9.55 -1.10
N ARG A 28 -19.85 9.44 -0.65
CA ARG A 28 -20.41 8.15 -0.28
C ARG A 28 -20.46 7.37 -1.58
N VAL A 29 -19.49 6.47 -1.78
CA VAL A 29 -19.53 5.52 -2.88
C VAL A 29 -19.96 4.23 -2.22
N ASP A 30 -21.25 3.93 -2.31
CA ASP A 30 -21.86 2.79 -1.61
C ASP A 30 -21.40 1.44 -2.21
N HIS A 31 -20.61 1.46 -3.29
CA HIS A 31 -20.06 0.30 -4.00
C HIS A 31 -18.60 0.53 -4.41
N THR A 32 -17.68 0.48 -3.46
CA THR A 32 -16.26 0.64 -3.75
C THR A 32 -15.40 -0.17 -2.81
N ASP A 33 -14.40 -0.85 -3.37
CA ASP A 33 -13.38 -1.53 -2.61
C ASP A 33 -12.05 -0.78 -2.71
N LEU A 34 -11.28 -0.82 -1.62
CA LEU A 34 -9.93 -0.30 -1.57
C LEU A 34 -8.97 -1.47 -1.44
N TRP A 35 -8.00 -1.51 -2.34
CA TRP A 35 -6.92 -2.49 -2.32
C TRP A 35 -5.60 -1.77 -2.22
N VAL A 36 -4.63 -2.38 -1.54
CA VAL A 36 -3.29 -1.83 -1.42
C VAL A 36 -2.26 -2.86 -1.82
N SER A 37 -1.19 -2.40 -2.45
CA SER A 37 0.00 -3.21 -2.75
C SER A 37 1.25 -2.45 -2.32
N TYR A 38 2.33 -3.19 -2.07
CA TYR A 38 3.59 -2.59 -1.68
C TYR A 38 4.75 -3.30 -2.36
N ALA A 39 5.31 -2.67 -3.38
CA ALA A 39 6.44 -3.18 -4.13
C ALA A 39 7.75 -2.52 -3.70
N GLU A 40 8.83 -3.26 -3.81
CA GLU A 40 10.18 -2.73 -3.79
C GLU A 40 10.86 -2.99 -5.13
N ILE A 41 11.58 -1.98 -5.62
CA ILE A 41 12.51 -2.07 -6.74
C ILE A 41 13.92 -1.89 -6.17
N ARG A 42 14.73 -2.95 -6.27
CA ARG A 42 16.12 -2.94 -5.83
C ARG A 42 16.98 -3.54 -6.92
N ASP A 43 17.97 -2.77 -7.38
CA ASP A 43 18.91 -3.21 -8.44
C ASP A 43 18.17 -3.74 -9.69
N GLU A 44 17.12 -3.02 -10.11
CA GLU A 44 16.22 -3.38 -11.22
C GLU A 44 15.40 -4.68 -11.01
N ILE A 45 15.38 -5.22 -9.79
CA ILE A 45 14.58 -6.40 -9.42
C ILE A 45 13.40 -5.98 -8.54
N TYR A 46 12.24 -6.54 -8.85
CA TYR A 46 10.98 -6.28 -8.18
C TYR A 46 10.73 -7.31 -7.07
N TYR A 47 10.27 -6.86 -5.91
CA TYR A 47 9.91 -7.72 -4.79
C TYR A 47 8.60 -7.28 -4.16
N ASP A 48 7.83 -8.24 -3.66
CA ASP A 48 6.63 -7.99 -2.86
C ASP A 48 6.98 -7.75 -1.39
N LEU A 49 6.75 -6.54 -0.90
CA LEU A 49 6.97 -6.21 0.51
C LEU A 49 5.88 -6.76 1.43
N LEU A 50 4.77 -7.24 0.88
CA LEU A 50 3.68 -7.86 1.63
C LEU A 50 3.82 -9.39 1.72
N ALA A 51 4.81 -9.97 1.03
CA ALA A 51 5.11 -11.40 1.12
C ALA A 51 5.56 -11.79 2.53
N LEU A 52 4.94 -12.84 3.08
CA LEU A 52 5.26 -13.36 4.42
C LEU A 52 6.68 -13.92 4.51
N ASP A 53 7.21 -14.43 3.41
CA ASP A 53 8.55 -14.98 3.28
C ASP A 53 9.57 -13.96 2.76
N TYR A 54 9.24 -12.66 2.74
CA TYR A 54 10.12 -11.63 2.20
C TYR A 54 11.53 -11.62 2.83
N VAL A 55 11.62 -11.82 4.15
CA VAL A 55 12.91 -11.84 4.85
C VAL A 55 13.65 -13.16 4.65
N THR A 56 12.93 -14.29 4.58
CA THR A 56 13.51 -15.64 4.58
C THR A 56 13.79 -16.20 3.19
N GLY A 57 13.14 -15.66 2.15
CA GLY A 57 13.20 -16.22 0.80
C GLY A 57 12.48 -15.40 -0.26
N ARG A 58 12.55 -14.05 -0.20
CA ARG A 58 11.90 -13.17 -1.21
C ARG A 58 12.20 -13.64 -2.63
N LYS A 59 11.15 -13.76 -3.43
CA LYS A 59 11.25 -14.15 -4.83
C LYS A 59 11.21 -12.90 -5.71
N PRO A 60 12.07 -12.83 -6.75
CA PRO A 60 11.97 -11.75 -7.72
C PRO A 60 10.65 -11.87 -8.48
N LEU A 61 9.93 -10.76 -8.59
CA LEU A 61 8.75 -10.62 -9.43
C LEU A 61 9.15 -10.17 -10.83
N ARG A 62 8.21 -10.28 -11.77
CA ARG A 62 8.40 -9.89 -13.17
C ARG A 62 7.45 -8.77 -13.54
N ILE A 63 7.85 -7.95 -14.49
CA ILE A 63 6.92 -7.08 -15.20
C ILE A 63 6.29 -7.89 -16.33
N ASP A 64 4.99 -7.73 -16.49
CA ASP A 64 4.25 -8.23 -17.64
C ASP A 64 3.36 -7.12 -18.21
N ILE A 65 2.82 -7.34 -19.41
CA ILE A 65 1.96 -6.41 -20.13
C ILE A 65 0.59 -7.06 -20.33
N ASP A 66 -0.49 -6.34 -20.05
CA ASP A 66 -1.85 -6.82 -20.30
C ASP A 66 -2.29 -6.65 -21.78
N ASP A 67 -3.50 -7.10 -22.11
CA ASP A 67 -4.06 -6.99 -23.47
C ASP A 67 -4.29 -5.53 -23.92
N GLU A 68 -4.20 -4.56 -23.00
CA GLU A 68 -4.37 -3.12 -23.23
C GLU A 68 -3.03 -2.35 -23.25
N ASP A 69 -1.90 -3.06 -23.34
CA ASP A 69 -0.53 -2.52 -23.31
C ASP A 69 -0.13 -1.83 -21.97
N ASN A 70 -0.84 -2.11 -20.86
CA ASN A 70 -0.46 -1.61 -19.55
C ASN A 70 0.55 -2.54 -18.87
N ALA A 71 1.61 -1.96 -18.30
CA ALA A 71 2.60 -2.70 -17.54
C ALA A 71 2.15 -2.93 -16.09
N PHE A 72 2.28 -4.16 -15.61
CA PHE A 72 2.01 -4.54 -14.23
C PHE A 72 3.10 -5.47 -13.68
N ILE A 73 3.13 -5.63 -12.35
CA ILE A 73 4.06 -6.54 -11.68
C ILE A 73 3.32 -7.86 -11.42
N ASP A 74 3.69 -8.91 -12.16
CA ASP A 74 3.14 -10.25 -11.99
C ASP A 74 3.54 -10.85 -10.64
N GLY A 75 2.56 -11.43 -9.94
CA GLY A 75 2.71 -12.01 -8.61
C GLY A 75 2.77 -10.99 -7.45
N LEU A 76 2.52 -9.69 -7.69
CA LEU A 76 2.43 -8.70 -6.62
C LEU A 76 1.14 -8.89 -5.80
N SER A 77 1.26 -8.93 -4.47
CA SER A 77 0.09 -9.06 -3.60
C SER A 77 -0.73 -7.77 -3.52
N TYR A 78 -2.05 -7.94 -3.52
CA TYR A 78 -3.03 -6.91 -3.22
C TYR A 78 -3.84 -7.30 -1.99
N VAL A 79 -3.96 -6.38 -1.04
CA VAL A 79 -4.70 -6.58 0.22
C VAL A 79 -5.88 -5.63 0.26
N ALA A 80 -7.08 -6.17 0.44
CA ALA A 80 -8.28 -5.36 0.65
C ALA A 80 -8.22 -4.66 2.02
N VAL A 81 -8.57 -3.38 2.05
CA VAL A 81 -8.62 -2.56 3.26
C VAL A 81 -9.92 -1.77 3.32
N SER A 82 -10.46 -1.60 4.52
CA SER A 82 -11.72 -0.90 4.79
C SER A 82 -11.51 0.42 5.53
N SER A 83 -10.28 0.68 5.98
CA SER A 83 -9.96 1.88 6.76
C SER A 83 -8.52 2.36 6.56
N VAL A 84 -8.28 3.63 6.90
CA VAL A 84 -6.94 4.22 6.93
C VAL A 84 -6.03 3.46 7.92
N ALA A 85 -6.58 2.98 9.04
CA ALA A 85 -5.81 2.24 10.03
C ALA A 85 -5.29 0.91 9.47
N GLU A 86 -6.12 0.18 8.72
CA GLU A 86 -5.72 -1.04 8.03
C GLU A 86 -4.65 -0.76 6.97
N ALA A 87 -4.85 0.26 6.13
CA ALA A 87 -3.85 0.66 5.12
C ALA A 87 -2.50 1.05 5.75
N LEU A 88 -2.51 1.80 6.86
CA LEU A 88 -1.30 2.13 7.62
C LEU A 88 -0.66 0.87 8.25
N GLY A 89 -1.47 -0.10 8.68
CA GLY A 89 -1.00 -1.39 9.16
C GLY A 89 -0.23 -2.15 8.07
N VAL A 90 -0.77 -2.21 6.85
CA VAL A 90 -0.09 -2.82 5.69
C VAL A 90 1.20 -2.09 5.34
N LEU A 91 1.18 -0.75 5.33
CA LEU A 91 2.38 0.06 5.11
C LEU A 91 3.46 -0.22 6.15
N HIS A 92 3.08 -0.32 7.43
CA HIS A 92 4.02 -0.62 8.52
C HIS A 92 4.58 -2.05 8.43
N PHE A 93 3.76 -3.01 8.03
CA PHE A 93 4.18 -4.39 7.78
C PHE A 93 5.30 -4.45 6.73
N GLY A 94 5.05 -3.90 5.53
CA GLY A 94 6.06 -3.90 4.47
C GLY A 94 7.31 -3.08 4.80
N ARG A 95 7.16 -2.02 5.61
CA ARG A 95 8.32 -1.27 6.12
C ARG A 95 9.16 -2.08 7.10
N THR A 96 8.53 -2.84 8.00
CA THR A 96 9.25 -3.73 8.92
C THR A 96 10.07 -4.76 8.15
N ASN A 97 9.50 -5.31 7.07
CA ASN A 97 10.19 -6.20 6.15
C ASN A 97 11.48 -5.59 5.58
N LEU A 98 11.47 -4.31 5.18
CA LEU A 98 12.68 -3.58 4.75
C LEU A 98 13.67 -3.36 5.89
N GLU A 99 13.19 -2.95 7.06
CA GLU A 99 14.03 -2.60 8.22
C GLU A 99 14.77 -3.82 8.76
N VAL A 100 14.12 -4.99 8.80
CA VAL A 100 14.75 -6.25 9.20
C VAL A 100 15.91 -6.60 8.28
N LEU A 101 15.75 -6.41 6.96
CA LEU A 101 16.84 -6.63 6.01
C LEU A 101 17.94 -5.58 6.12
N CYS A 102 17.64 -4.31 6.45
CA CYS A 102 18.68 -3.30 6.70
C CYS A 102 19.63 -3.66 7.83
N GLY A 103 19.19 -4.52 8.77
CA GLY A 103 20.06 -5.08 9.80
C GLY A 103 21.12 -6.04 9.26
N ASP A 104 20.95 -6.56 8.04
CA ASP A 104 21.95 -7.33 7.32
C ASP A 104 23.01 -6.39 6.75
N LYS A 105 24.29 -6.65 7.07
CA LYS A 105 25.43 -5.85 6.61
C LYS A 105 25.55 -5.79 5.08
N ASN A 106 24.97 -6.76 4.37
CA ASN A 106 24.97 -6.80 2.91
C ASN A 106 23.82 -6.02 2.28
N PHE A 107 22.91 -5.48 3.10
CA PHE A 107 21.74 -4.75 2.65
C PHE A 107 21.91 -3.25 2.83
N SER A 108 21.53 -2.50 1.81
CA SER A 108 21.42 -1.05 1.92
C SER A 108 20.05 -0.59 1.41
N SER A 109 19.24 -0.02 2.29
CA SER A 109 17.97 0.60 1.91
C SER A 109 18.14 1.79 0.97
N SER A 110 19.35 2.36 0.85
CA SER A 110 19.62 3.44 -0.11
C SER A 110 19.45 3.04 -1.58
N ARG A 111 19.48 1.73 -1.86
CA ARG A 111 19.29 1.14 -3.20
C ARG A 111 17.87 0.62 -3.42
N SER A 112 16.98 0.82 -2.45
CA SER A 112 15.61 0.36 -2.48
C SER A 112 14.67 1.52 -2.76
N HIS A 113 13.98 1.46 -3.89
CA HIS A 113 12.82 2.31 -4.17
C HIS A 113 11.56 1.53 -3.83
N CYS A 114 10.62 2.13 -3.10
CA CYS A 114 9.40 1.44 -2.70
C CYS A 114 8.18 2.18 -3.24
N ILE A 115 7.20 1.42 -3.74
CA ILE A 115 5.96 1.92 -4.31
C ILE A 115 4.81 1.33 -3.51
N PHE A 116 4.18 2.17 -2.70
CA PHE A 116 2.94 1.81 -2.00
C PHE A 116 1.76 2.35 -2.79
N SER A 117 0.96 1.45 -3.35
CA SER A 117 -0.17 1.79 -4.22
C SER A 117 -1.49 1.58 -3.47
N ILE A 118 -2.43 2.49 -3.68
CA ILE A 118 -3.82 2.36 -3.23
C ILE A 118 -4.69 2.35 -4.47
N VAL A 119 -5.39 1.26 -4.71
CA VAL A 119 -6.28 1.04 -5.85
C VAL A 119 -7.72 1.19 -5.37
N LEU A 120 -8.47 2.04 -6.06
CA LEU A 120 -9.90 2.22 -5.85
C LEU A 120 -10.65 1.44 -6.91
N ILE A 121 -11.44 0.46 -6.50
CA ILE A 121 -12.30 -0.31 -7.40
C ILE A 121 -13.71 0.22 -7.27
N ARG A 122 -14.28 0.76 -8.36
CA ARG A 122 -15.66 1.22 -8.40
C ARG A 122 -16.52 0.24 -9.18
N TYR A 123 -17.70 -0.04 -8.64
CA TYR A 123 -18.72 -0.84 -9.30
C TYR A 123 -19.86 0.08 -9.76
N ASP A 124 -20.20 0.00 -11.05
CA ASP A 124 -21.31 0.80 -11.61
C ASP A 124 -22.68 0.23 -11.18
N GLU A 125 -22.80 -1.10 -11.03
CA GLU A 125 -23.98 -1.78 -10.49
C GLU A 125 -23.62 -2.97 -9.56
N PRO A 126 -24.36 -3.23 -8.47
CA PRO A 126 -24.10 -4.36 -7.59
C PRO A 126 -24.42 -5.69 -8.28
N GLY A 127 -23.39 -6.50 -8.56
CA GLY A 127 -23.54 -7.88 -9.04
C GLY A 127 -22.98 -8.17 -10.43
N GLU A 128 -22.44 -7.18 -11.15
CA GLU A 128 -21.83 -7.39 -12.47
C GLU A 128 -20.31 -7.10 -12.45
N PRO A 129 -19.45 -8.15 -12.39
CA PRO A 129 -18.00 -7.98 -12.37
C PRO A 129 -17.41 -7.42 -13.68
N GLU A 130 -18.20 -7.37 -14.76
CA GLU A 130 -17.77 -6.85 -16.07
C GLU A 130 -17.83 -5.31 -16.17
N SER A 131 -18.43 -4.61 -15.19
CA SER A 131 -18.55 -3.15 -15.14
C SER A 131 -17.53 -2.46 -14.23
N VAL A 132 -16.44 -3.15 -13.89
CA VAL A 132 -15.47 -2.67 -12.90
C VAL A 132 -14.53 -1.62 -13.51
N GLN A 133 -14.40 -0.47 -12.84
CA GLN A 133 -13.40 0.55 -13.15
C GLN A 133 -12.34 0.60 -12.04
N MET A 134 -11.08 0.40 -12.41
CA MET A 134 -9.91 0.54 -11.52
C MET A 134 -9.21 1.88 -11.74
N SER A 135 -8.73 2.49 -10.66
CA SER A 135 -7.98 3.76 -10.67
C SER A 135 -6.52 3.62 -11.06
#